data_AF-A0A096AFN2-F1
#
_entry.id   AF-A0A096AFN2-F1
#
_cell.length_a   1.000
_cell.length_b   1.000
_cell.length_c   1.000
_cell.angle_alpha   90.00
_cell.angle_beta   90.00
_cell.angle_gamma   90.00
#
_symmetry.space_group_name_H-M   'P 1'
#
loop_
_entity.id
_entity.type
_entity.pdbx_description
1 polymer ?
#
loop_
_entity_poly.entity_id
_entity_poly.type
_entity_poly.pdbx_seq_one_letter_code
_entity_poly.pdbx_strand_id
1 'polypeptide(L)' 'MKKNIFGLNNNSLQKLYQEASKYCLDVSKLIFGGIFISGIMGLSIETASLIWIGLVAVVLTALLGLILFILGHKN' A
#
# COMPACT_ATOMS: atom_id res chain seq x y z
N MET A 1 -1.30 15.89 33.42
CA MET A 1 -0.05 15.47 32.72
C MET A 1 -0.44 14.81 31.39
N LYS A 2 -0.60 15.61 30.32
CA LYS A 2 -1.00 15.12 28.99
C LYS A 2 0.28 14.86 28.21
N LYS A 3 0.55 13.59 27.89
CA LYS A 3 1.77 13.13 27.22
C LYS A 3 1.73 13.60 25.76
N ASN A 4 2.26 14.79 25.48
CA ASN A 4 2.45 15.31 24.13
C ASN A 4 3.63 14.59 23.47
N ILE A 5 3.39 13.35 23.05
CA ILE A 5 4.26 12.67 22.10
C ILE A 5 3.90 13.23 20.73
N PHE A 6 4.90 13.81 20.06
CA PHE A 6 4.87 14.29 18.68
C PHE A 6 4.39 15.74 18.44
N GLY A 7 5.24 16.69 18.85
CA GLY A 7 5.31 17.99 18.18
C GLY A 7 6.02 17.84 16.83
N LEU A 8 5.37 17.22 15.84
CA LEU A 8 5.88 17.19 14.49
C LEU A 8 5.34 18.39 13.71
N ASN A 9 6.24 19.14 13.08
CA ASN A 9 5.87 20.18 12.14
C ASN A 9 5.00 19.55 11.03
N ASN A 10 3.88 20.18 10.72
CA ASN A 10 2.94 19.83 9.66
C ASN A 10 3.66 19.55 8.33
N ASN A 11 4.75 20.27 8.04
CA ASN A 11 5.60 20.06 6.87
C ASN A 11 6.34 18.71 6.85
N SER A 12 6.78 18.19 8.00
CA SER A 12 7.45 16.88 8.08
C SER A 12 6.46 15.72 8.08
N LEU A 13 5.24 15.90 8.62
CA LEU A 13 4.17 14.92 8.46
C LEU A 13 3.75 14.77 7.00
N GLN A 14 3.59 15.88 6.26
CA GLN A 14 3.26 15.83 4.83
C GLN A 14 4.31 15.05 4.03
N LYS A 15 5.60 15.30 4.29
CA LYS A 15 6.70 14.53 3.67
C LYS A 15 6.61 13.04 3.99
N LEU A 16 6.33 12.68 5.24
CA LEU A 16 6.15 11.28 5.64
C LEU A 16 4.96 10.61 4.95
N TYR A 17 3.82 11.30 4.81
CA TYR A 17 2.69 10.76 4.05
C TYR A 17 3.02 10.58 2.57
N GLN A 18 3.77 11.51 1.99
CA GLN A 18 4.19 11.45 0.60
C GLN A 18 5.16 10.28 0.36
N GLU A 19 6.12 10.06 1.28
CA GLU A 19 7.01 8.90 1.26
C GLU A 19 6.22 7.59 1.45
N ALA A 20 5.31 7.53 2.43
CA ALA A 20 4.49 6.36 2.72
C ALA A 20 3.57 5.97 1.55
N SER A 21 3.02 6.95 0.84
CA SER A 21 2.23 6.69 -0.36
C SER A 21 3.06 6.08 -1.50
N LYS A 22 4.30 6.53 -1.70
CA LYS A 22 5.23 5.95 -2.68
C LYS A 22 5.55 4.51 -2.32
N TYR A 23 5.86 4.23 -1.05
CA TYR A 23 6.08 2.86 -0.58
C TYR A 23 4.84 1.97 -0.79
N CYS A 24 3.65 2.48 -0.51
CA CYS A 24 2.42 1.71 -0.67
C CYS A 24 2.12 1.40 -2.16
N LEU A 25 2.39 2.35 -3.06
CA LEU A 25 2.33 2.14 -4.51
C LEU A 25 3.38 1.12 -4.99
N ASP A 26 4.57 1.14 -4.43
CA ASP A 26 5.64 0.17 -4.74
C ASP A 26 5.24 -1.25 -4.28
N VAL A 27 4.70 -1.38 -3.07
CA VAL A 27 4.15 -2.63 -2.55
C VAL A 27 3.01 -3.15 -3.44
N SER A 28 2.13 -2.29 -3.94
CA SER A 28 1.08 -2.69 -4.89
C SER A 28 1.65 -3.30 -6.18
N LYS A 29 2.71 -2.70 -6.75
CA LYS A 29 3.44 -3.28 -7.90
C LYS A 29 4.13 -4.60 -7.54
N LEU A 30 4.70 -4.70 -6.35
CA LEU A 30 5.34 -5.92 -5.86
C LEU A 30 4.34 -7.07 -5.72
N ILE A 31 3.15 -6.80 -5.17
CA ILE A 31 2.06 -7.78 -5.07
C ILE A 31 1.60 -8.20 -6.46
N PHE A 32 1.48 -7.26 -7.40
CA PHE A 32 1.17 -7.56 -8.80
C PHE A 32 2.19 -8.55 -9.41
N GLY A 33 3.48 -8.28 -9.25
CA GLY A 33 4.55 -9.19 -9.69
C GLY A 33 4.50 -10.56 -8.99
N GLY A 34 4.20 -10.59 -7.69
CA GLY A 34 4.05 -11.81 -6.90
C GLY A 34 2.92 -12.72 -7.39
N ILE A 35 1.80 -12.14 -7.83
CA ILE A 35 0.66 -12.90 -8.40
C ILE A 35 1.07 -13.56 -9.71
N PHE A 36 1.75 -12.83 -10.61
CA PHE A 36 2.26 -13.39 -11.86
C PHE A 36 3.30 -14.50 -11.63
N ILE A 37 4.23 -14.29 -10.68
CA ILE A 37 5.24 -15.30 -10.32
C ILE A 37 4.58 -16.56 -9.72
N SER A 38 3.56 -16.38 -8.89
CA SER A 38 2.82 -17.50 -8.31
C SER A 38 2.03 -18.30 -9.36
N GLY A 39 1.50 -17.60 -10.37
CA GLY A 39 0.83 -18.22 -11.52
C GLY A 39 1.76 -19.08 -12.37
N ILE A 40 2.99 -18.61 -12.68
CA ILE A 40 3.97 -19.41 -13.43
C ILE A 40 4.57 -20.56 -12.60
N MET A 41 4.63 -20.43 -11.27
CA MET A 41 5.12 -21.47 -10.38
C MET A 41 4.13 -22.63 -10.21
N GLY A 42 2.93 -22.55 -10.79
CA GLY A 42 1.98 -23.66 -10.79
C GLY A 42 1.58 -24.09 -9.37
N LEU A 43 1.44 -23.14 -8.42
CA LEU A 43 0.83 -23.44 -7.14
C LEU A 43 -0.59 -23.95 -7.42
N SER A 44 -0.82 -25.25 -7.21
CA SER A 44 -2.07 -25.97 -7.46
C SER A 44 -3.26 -25.53 -6.59
N ILE A 45 -3.11 -24.41 -5.87
CA ILE A 45 -4.23 -23.72 -5.24
C ILE A 45 -4.98 -23.07 -6.39
N GLU A 46 -6.18 -23.57 -6.69
CA GLU A 46 -7.13 -23.10 -7.69
C GLU A 46 -6.74 -21.71 -8.22
N THR A 47 -5.96 -21.67 -9.30
CA THR A 47 -5.16 -20.49 -9.69
C THR A 47 -6.04 -19.24 -9.89
N ALA A 48 -7.31 -19.46 -10.22
CA ALA A 48 -8.36 -18.45 -10.27
C ALA A 48 -8.59 -17.75 -8.91
N SER A 49 -8.66 -18.50 -7.81
CA SER A 49 -8.85 -17.98 -6.44
C SER A 49 -7.64 -17.15 -5.99
N LEU A 50 -6.43 -17.61 -6.29
CA LEU A 50 -5.20 -16.90 -5.95
C LEU A 50 -5.08 -15.56 -6.71
N ILE A 51 -5.47 -15.54 -7.99
CA ILE A 51 -5.52 -14.31 -8.79
C ILE A 51 -6.58 -13.36 -8.25
N TRP A 52 -7.77 -13.84 -7.89
CA TRP A 52 -8.83 -12.98 -7.34
C TRP A 52 -8.45 -12.35 -6.00
N ILE A 53 -7.92 -13.14 -5.07
CA ILE A 53 -7.45 -12.64 -3.76
C ILE A 53 -6.27 -11.66 -3.95
N GLY A 54 -5.35 -12.00 -4.85
CA GLY A 54 -4.24 -11.13 -5.21
C GLY A 54 -4.70 -9.79 -5.79
N LEU A 55 -5.65 -9.81 -6.73
CA LEU A 55 -6.22 -8.60 -7.33
C LEU A 55 -6.89 -7.72 -6.28
N VAL A 56 -7.67 -8.31 -5.37
CA VAL A 56 -8.29 -7.60 -4.24
C VAL A 56 -7.22 -6.98 -3.35
N ALA A 57 -6.15 -7.72 -3.02
CA ALA A 57 -5.06 -7.22 -2.19
C ALA A 57 -4.30 -6.05 -2.86
N VAL A 58 -4.07 -6.12 -4.18
CA VAL A 58 -3.49 -5.02 -4.96
C VAL A 58 -4.37 -3.78 -4.89
N VAL A 59 -5.68 -3.92 -5.13
CA VAL A 59 -6.62 -2.80 -5.14
C VAL A 59 -6.74 -2.18 -3.75
N LEU A 60 -6.79 -3.00 -2.69
CA LEU A 60 -6.83 -2.54 -1.30
C LEU A 60 -5.56 -1.77 -0.95
N THR A 61 -4.39 -2.30 -1.32
CA THR A 61 -3.09 -1.66 -1.06
C THR A 61 -2.96 -0.36 -1.84
N ALA A 62 -3.37 -0.35 -3.12
CA ALA A 62 -3.38 0.85 -3.94
C ALA A 62 -4.31 1.92 -3.35
N LEU A 63 -5.53 1.55 -2.94
CA LEU A 63 -6.47 2.45 -2.28
C LEU A 63 -5.92 3.02 -0.98
N LEU A 64 -5.32 2.20 -0.12
CA LEU A 64 -4.67 2.66 1.12
C LEU A 64 -3.54 3.65 0.82
N GLY A 65 -2.71 3.36 -0.18
CA GLY A 65 -1.64 4.26 -0.62
C GLY A 65 -2.16 5.58 -1.17
N LEU A 66 -3.27 5.54 -1.91
CA LEU A 66 -3.92 6.72 -2.49
C LEU A 66 -4.64 7.56 -1.41
N ILE A 67 -5.27 6.92 -0.42
CA ILE A 67 -5.86 7.59 0.74
C ILE A 67 -4.75 8.28 1.56
N LEU A 68 -3.63 7.60 1.84
CA LEU A 68 -2.49 8.23 2.51
C LEU A 68 -1.92 9.41 1.70
N PHE A 69 -1.85 9.28 0.38
CA PHE A 69 -1.40 10.37 -0.50
C PHE A 69 -2.32 11.59 -0.41
N ILE A 70 -3.64 11.38 -0.51
CA ILE A 70 -4.63 12.46 -0.43
C ILE A 70 -4.63 13.09 0.96
N LEU A 71 -4.53 12.29 2.03
CA LEU A 71 -4.49 12.80 3.40
C LEU A 71 -3.21 13.60 3.68
N GLY A 72 -2.09 13.20 3.07
CA GLY A 72 -0.84 13.97 3.10
C GLY A 72 -0.86 15.24 2.26
N HIS A 73 -1.69 15.29 1.23
CA HIS A 73 -1.83 16.45 0.34
C HIS A 73 -2.93 17.44 0.78
N LYS A 74 -3.92 16.99 1.55
CA LYS A 74 -5.03 17.82 2.00
C LYS A 74 -4.62 18.61 3.25
N ASN A 75 -4.24 19.87 3.01
CA ASN A 75 -4.15 20.96 3.99
C ASN A 75 -5.50 21.25 4.64
#